data_AF-A0A7K2Y7P4-F1
#
_entry.id   AF-A0A7K2Y7P4-F1
#
_cell.length_a   1.000
_cell.length_b   1.000
_cell.length_c   1.000
_cell.angle_alpha   90.00
_cell.angle_beta   90.00
_cell.angle_gamma   90.00
#
_symmetry.space_group_name_H-M   'P 1'
#
loop_
_entity.id
_entity.type
_entity.pdbx_description
1 polymer ?
#
loop_
_entity_poly.entity_id
_entity_poly.type
_entity_poly.pdbx_seq_one_letter_code
_entity_poly.pdbx_strand_id
1 'polypeptide(L)'
;MDDYPLLNIFWTMLYLFLWIMWFFLLFKIITDIFRDHSLGGWGKAGWLIFVILLPFLGVFVYLIARGKSMGERDIKQVQENEAAFRSYVQKTAGSGSSADELHKLSALKDKGDITQEEFDRAKAKLLA
;
A
#
# COMPACT_ATOMS: atom_id res chain seq x y z
N MET A 1 -9.73 -50.41 23.70
CA MET A 1 -9.23 -49.38 22.77
C MET A 1 -10.29 -48.32 22.80
N ASP A 2 -10.07 -47.30 23.61
CA ASP A 2 -11.14 -46.39 24.04
C ASP A 2 -11.61 -45.55 22.86
N ASP A 3 -12.84 -45.78 22.44
CA ASP A 3 -13.53 -44.93 21.48
C ASP A 3 -13.75 -43.57 22.17
N TYR A 4 -13.08 -42.54 21.68
CA TYR A 4 -13.28 -41.15 22.08
C TYR A 4 -14.25 -40.48 21.10
N PRO A 5 -15.58 -40.64 21.24
CA PRO A 5 -16.56 -40.11 20.31
C PRO A 5 -16.50 -38.59 20.20
N LEU A 6 -16.21 -37.89 21.31
CA LEU A 6 -16.04 -36.43 21.30
C LEU A 6 -14.83 -35.98 20.47
N LEU A 7 -13.71 -36.69 20.58
CA LEU A 7 -12.51 -36.41 19.79
C LEU A 7 -12.77 -36.70 18.31
N ASN A 8 -13.42 -37.82 17.99
CA ASN A 8 -13.81 -38.18 16.63
C ASN A 8 -14.78 -37.16 16.00
N ILE A 9 -15.77 -36.67 16.76
CA ILE A 9 -16.68 -35.62 16.29
C ILE A 9 -15.93 -34.30 16.07
N PHE A 10 -15.01 -33.94 16.99
CA PHE A 10 -14.16 -32.76 16.82
C PHE A 10 -13.34 -32.84 15.53
N TRP A 11 -12.65 -33.96 15.29
CA TRP A 11 -11.90 -34.19 14.06
C TRP A 11 -12.79 -34.15 12.84
N THR A 12 -13.98 -34.76 12.89
CA THR A 12 -14.94 -34.75 11.76
C THR A 12 -15.40 -33.33 11.45
N MET A 13 -15.71 -32.52 12.46
CA MET A 13 -16.09 -31.11 12.28
C MET A 13 -14.92 -30.25 11.80
N LEU A 14 -13.70 -30.51 12.26
CA LEU A 14 -12.48 -29.87 11.77
C LEU A 14 -12.22 -30.22 10.31
N TYR A 15 -12.31 -31.49 9.93
CA TYR A 15 -12.16 -31.93 8.55
C TYR A 15 -13.24 -31.29 7.66
N LEU A 16 -14.50 -31.27 8.10
CA LEU A 16 -15.59 -30.61 7.38
C LEU A 16 -15.32 -29.11 7.20
N PHE A 17 -14.88 -28.42 8.25
CA PHE A 17 -14.52 -27.01 8.20
C PHE A 17 -13.36 -26.74 7.24
N LEU A 18 -12.29 -27.55 7.31
CA LEU A 18 -11.17 -27.47 6.38
C LEU A 18 -11.59 -27.75 4.95
N TRP A 19 -12.53 -28.68 4.74
CA TRP A 19 -13.10 -28.98 3.43
C TRP A 19 -13.90 -27.79 2.89
N ILE A 20 -14.77 -27.18 3.69
CA ILE A 20 -15.52 -25.97 3.31
C ILE A 20 -14.58 -24.80 3.03
N MET A 21 -13.60 -24.57 3.91
CA MET A 21 -12.57 -23.54 3.74
C MET A 21 -11.76 -23.77 2.46
N TRP A 22 -11.46 -25.02 2.13
CA TRP A 22 -10.78 -25.40 0.90
C TRP A 22 -11.57 -24.98 -0.35
N PHE A 23 -12.86 -25.32 -0.42
CA PHE A 23 -13.70 -24.87 -1.53
C PHE A 23 -13.82 -23.35 -1.59
N PHE A 24 -13.94 -22.69 -0.44
CA PHE A 24 -13.97 -21.22 -0.38
C PHE A 24 -12.69 -20.60 -0.96
N LEU A 25 -11.52 -21.14 -0.63
CA LEU A 25 -10.24 -20.70 -1.21
C LEU A 25 -10.19 -20.96 -2.71
N LEU A 26 -10.66 -22.11 -3.17
CA LEU A 26 -10.72 -22.44 -4.59
C LEU A 26 -11.58 -21.42 -5.37
N PHE A 27 -12.80 -21.13 -4.89
CA PHE A 27 -13.65 -20.11 -5.50
C PHE A 27 -13.04 -18.70 -5.45
N LYS A 28 -12.39 -18.35 -4.34
CA LYS A 28 -11.69 -17.06 -4.20
C LYS A 28 -10.58 -16.91 -5.23
N ILE A 29 -9.76 -17.95 -5.42
CA ILE A 29 -8.66 -17.96 -6.40
C ILE A 29 -9.21 -17.83 -7.82
N ILE A 30 -10.24 -18.61 -8.16
CA ILE A 30 -10.91 -18.52 -9.45
C ILE A 30 -11.41 -17.09 -9.70
N THR A 31 -12.07 -16.48 -8.71
CA THR A 31 -12.59 -15.10 -8.81
C THR A 31 -11.47 -14.08 -8.95
N ASP A 32 -10.33 -14.27 -8.28
CA ASP A 32 -9.14 -13.41 -8.39
C ASP A 32 -8.56 -13.46 -9.82
N ILE A 33 -8.46 -14.66 -10.40
CA ILE A 33 -8.01 -14.87 -11.80
C ILE A 33 -8.99 -14.21 -12.79
N PHE A 34 -10.29 -14.32 -12.55
CA PHE A 34 -11.28 -13.65 -13.40
C PHE A 34 -11.20 -12.12 -13.27
N ARG A 35 -10.93 -11.60 -12.07
CA ARG A 35 -10.72 -10.17 -11.80
C ARG A 35 -9.42 -9.63 -12.37
N ASP A 36 -8.44 -10.46 -12.67
CA ASP A 36 -7.27 -10.00 -13.40
C ASP A 36 -7.64 -9.80 -14.88
N HIS A 37 -7.60 -8.54 -15.31
CA HIS A 37 -7.92 -8.14 -16.68
C HIS A 37 -6.68 -8.20 -17.59
N SER A 38 -5.49 -8.49 -17.04
CA SER A 38 -4.25 -8.64 -17.81
C SER A 38 -4.13 -10.00 -18.49
N LEU A 39 -4.89 -11.00 -18.03
CA LEU A 39 -4.89 -12.36 -18.59
C LEU A 39 -5.95 -12.49 -19.69
N GLY A 40 -5.51 -12.81 -20.92
CA GLY A 40 -6.39 -13.09 -22.05
C GLY A 40 -7.33 -14.29 -21.80
N GLY A 41 -8.46 -14.35 -22.52
CA GLY A 41 -9.53 -15.33 -22.28
C GLY A 41 -9.12 -16.82 -22.33
N TRP A 42 -8.14 -17.17 -23.18
CA TRP A 42 -7.56 -18.52 -23.24
C TRP A 42 -6.75 -18.87 -21.98
N GLY A 43 -6.07 -17.89 -21.38
CA GLY A 43 -5.36 -18.07 -20.11
C GLY A 43 -6.32 -18.38 -18.96
N LYS A 44 -7.51 -17.74 -18.95
CA LYS A 44 -8.55 -17.97 -17.94
C LYS A 44 -9.15 -19.38 -18.04
N ALA A 45 -9.42 -19.86 -19.26
CA ALA A 45 -9.97 -21.19 -19.48
C ALA A 45 -9.00 -22.31 -19.07
N GLY A 46 -7.72 -22.19 -19.44
CA GLY A 46 -6.68 -23.13 -19.01
C GLY A 46 -6.49 -23.14 -17.49
N TRP A 47 -6.52 -21.95 -16.87
CA TRP A 47 -6.45 -21.80 -15.42
C TRP A 47 -7.60 -22.50 -14.69
N LEU A 48 -8.82 -22.36 -15.21
CA LEU A 48 -10.00 -22.97 -14.61
C LEU A 48 -9.90 -24.51 -14.63
N ILE A 49 -9.53 -25.09 -15.77
CA ILE A 49 -9.36 -26.54 -15.94
C ILE A 49 -8.27 -27.06 -15.00
N PHE A 50 -7.15 -26.34 -14.89
CA PHE A 50 -6.04 -26.71 -14.05
C PHE A 50 -6.39 -26.70 -12.55
N VAL A 51 -7.13 -25.69 -12.09
CA VAL A 51 -7.60 -25.57 -10.69
C VAL A 51 -8.61 -26.66 -10.32
N ILE A 52 -9.47 -27.04 -11.28
CA ILE A 52 -10.46 -28.11 -11.08
C ILE A 52 -9.78 -29.48 -10.99
N LEU A 53 -8.78 -29.75 -11.84
CA LEU A 53 -8.10 -31.05 -11.89
C LEU A 53 -7.04 -31.23 -10.80
N LEU A 54 -6.37 -30.15 -10.38
CA LEU A 54 -5.24 -30.22 -9.43
C LEU A 54 -5.40 -29.17 -8.32
N PRO A 55 -6.30 -29.40 -7.36
CA PRO A 55 -6.65 -28.37 -6.37
C PRO A 55 -5.48 -28.11 -5.39
N PHE A 56 -4.61 -29.10 -5.10
CA PHE A 56 -3.34 -28.88 -4.38
C PHE A 56 -2.36 -27.97 -5.13
N LEU A 57 -2.31 -28.08 -6.46
CA LEU A 57 -1.44 -27.26 -7.29
C LEU A 57 -1.98 -25.82 -7.40
N GLY A 58 -3.30 -25.63 -7.32
CA GLY A 58 -3.93 -24.32 -7.21
C GLY A 58 -3.44 -23.49 -6.02
N VAL A 59 -3.22 -24.13 -4.86
CA VAL A 59 -2.65 -23.44 -3.68
C VAL A 59 -1.19 -23.08 -3.89
N PHE A 60 -0.38 -23.99 -4.44
CA PHE A 60 1.02 -23.70 -4.77
C PHE A 60 1.15 -22.53 -5.73
N VAL A 61 0.30 -22.47 -6.76
CA VAL A 61 0.38 -21.38 -7.72
C VAL A 61 -0.23 -20.09 -7.17
N TYR A 62 -1.26 -20.13 -6.31
CA TYR A 62 -1.72 -18.93 -5.61
C TYR A 62 -0.61 -18.31 -4.75
N LEU A 63 0.21 -19.15 -4.07
CA LEU A 63 1.39 -18.68 -3.35
C LEU A 63 2.44 -18.06 -4.28
N ILE A 64 2.68 -18.66 -5.45
CA ILE A 64 3.67 -18.14 -6.43
C ILE A 64 3.16 -16.84 -7.09
N ALA A 65 1.90 -16.80 -7.51
CA ALA A 65 1.30 -15.64 -8.16
C ALA A 65 1.11 -14.46 -7.19
N ARG A 66 0.71 -14.75 -5.95
CA ARG A 66 0.39 -13.71 -4.95
C ARG A 66 1.53 -13.39 -3.99
N GLY A 67 2.58 -14.20 -3.92
CA GLY A 67 3.83 -13.83 -3.25
C GLY A 67 4.51 -12.62 -3.89
N LYS A 68 4.31 -12.42 -5.21
CA LYS A 68 4.88 -11.30 -5.95
C LYS A 68 4.03 -10.01 -5.87
N SER A 69 2.71 -10.12 -5.73
CA SER A 69 1.81 -8.96 -5.71
C SER A 69 1.91 -8.09 -4.45
N MET A 70 2.53 -8.59 -3.38
CA MET A 70 2.71 -7.84 -2.14
C MET A 70 3.92 -6.89 -2.25
N GLY A 71 5.01 -7.31 -2.90
CA GLY A 71 6.20 -6.48 -3.06
C GLY A 71 6.07 -5.36 -4.10
N GLU A 72 5.41 -5.61 -5.23
CA GLU A 72 5.31 -4.61 -6.31
C GLU A 72 4.34 -3.46 -6.00
N ARG A 73 3.28 -3.73 -5.22
CA ARG A 73 2.30 -2.70 -4.84
C ARG A 73 2.83 -1.75 -3.78
N ASP A 74 3.59 -2.25 -2.81
CA ASP A 74 4.21 -1.41 -1.79
C ASP A 74 5.26 -0.48 -2.40
N ILE A 75 6.09 -0.97 -3.34
CA ILE A 75 7.09 -0.12 -4.00
C ILE A 75 6.42 0.99 -4.84
N LYS A 76 5.34 0.66 -5.56
CA LYS A 76 4.64 1.63 -6.39
C LYS A 76 3.90 2.69 -5.56
N GLN A 77 3.28 2.28 -4.45
CA GLN A 77 2.59 3.17 -3.54
C GLN A 77 3.55 4.05 -2.73
N VAL A 78 4.73 3.53 -2.37
CA VAL A 78 5.82 4.32 -1.78
C VAL A 78 6.36 5.34 -2.78
N GLN A 79 6.58 4.98 -4.05
CA GLN A 79 7.02 5.93 -5.07
C GLN A 79 6.00 7.04 -5.34
N GLU A 80 4.70 6.70 -5.44
CA GLU A 80 3.63 7.69 -5.64
C GLU A 80 3.51 8.66 -4.45
N ASN A 81 3.58 8.14 -3.22
CA ASN A 81 3.55 8.96 -2.02
C ASN A 81 4.79 9.86 -1.89
N GLU A 82 5.96 9.36 -2.25
CA GLU A 82 7.21 10.14 -2.21
C GLU A 82 7.22 11.26 -3.28
N ALA A 83 6.68 10.99 -4.47
CA ALA A 83 6.48 12.01 -5.51
C ALA A 83 5.48 13.09 -5.08
N ALA A 84 4.36 12.70 -4.47
CA ALA A 84 3.38 13.63 -3.93
C ALA A 84 3.97 14.49 -2.80
N PHE A 85 4.73 13.88 -1.88
CA PHE A 85 5.39 14.58 -0.77
C PHE A 85 6.45 15.57 -1.26
N ARG A 86 7.30 15.17 -2.21
CA ARG A 86 8.26 16.09 -2.86
C ARG A 86 7.57 17.29 -3.49
N SER A 87 6.45 17.06 -4.20
CA SER A 87 5.69 18.14 -4.81
C SER A 87 5.08 19.10 -3.77
N TYR A 88 4.60 18.57 -2.64
CA TYR A 88 4.06 19.35 -1.55
C TYR A 88 5.15 20.17 -0.85
N VAL A 89 6.27 19.54 -0.49
CA VAL A 89 7.42 20.23 0.13
C VAL A 89 7.99 21.29 -0.80
N GLN A 90 8.15 21.03 -2.10
CA GLN A 90 8.64 22.02 -3.05
C GLN A 90 7.67 23.19 -3.23
N LYS A 91 6.36 22.93 -3.21
CA LYS A 91 5.32 23.96 -3.35
C LYS A 91 5.16 24.80 -2.08
N THR A 92 5.30 24.20 -0.90
CA THR A 92 5.22 24.89 0.39
C THR A 92 6.52 25.59 0.76
N ALA A 93 7.68 24.99 0.49
CA ALA A 93 8.99 25.62 0.68
C ALA A 93 9.27 26.67 -0.40
N GLY A 94 8.78 26.49 -1.63
CA GLY A 94 8.89 27.47 -2.72
C GLY A 94 7.92 28.65 -2.63
N SER A 95 6.94 28.64 -1.70
CA SER A 95 6.04 29.77 -1.45
C SER A 95 6.50 30.69 -0.31
N GLY A 96 7.66 30.43 0.28
CA GLY A 96 8.38 31.36 1.14
C GLY A 96 9.53 31.96 0.35
N SER A 97 9.22 32.80 -0.63
CA SER A 97 10.26 33.58 -1.32
C SER A 97 11.00 34.42 -0.28
N SER A 98 12.34 34.46 -0.32
CA SER A 98 13.12 35.36 0.55
C SER A 98 12.63 36.82 0.47
N ALA A 99 11.99 37.20 -0.63
CA ALA A 99 11.33 38.50 -0.79
C ALA A 99 10.07 38.67 0.10
N ASP A 100 9.26 37.62 0.27
CA ASP A 100 8.08 37.63 1.15
C ASP A 100 8.50 37.65 2.64
N GLU A 101 9.59 36.97 2.98
CA GLU A 101 10.16 37.02 4.33
C GLU A 101 10.77 38.39 4.64
N LEU A 102 11.47 39.02 3.68
CA LEU A 102 11.95 40.40 3.79
C LEU A 102 10.79 41.39 3.93
N HIS A 103 9.68 41.19 3.22
CA HIS A 103 8.49 42.03 3.33
C HIS A 103 7.82 41.93 4.71
N LYS A 104 7.76 40.72 5.28
CA LYS A 104 7.27 40.51 6.66
C LYS A 104 8.19 41.15 7.70
N LEU A 105 9.50 41.02 7.54
CA LEU A 105 10.49 41.65 8.42
C LEU A 105 10.37 43.19 8.38
N SER A 106 10.17 43.79 7.20
CA SER A 106 9.96 45.24 7.09
C SER A 106 8.69 45.67 7.83
N ALA A 107 7.60 44.94 7.67
CA ALA A 107 6.33 45.26 8.34
C ALA A 107 6.41 45.16 9.88
N LEU A 108 7.19 44.20 10.41
CA LEU A 108 7.42 44.08 11.87
C LEU A 108 8.26 45.25 12.41
N LYS A 109 9.26 45.69 11.65
CA LYS A 109 10.06 46.88 11.98
C LYS A 109 9.19 48.14 11.97
N ASP A 110 8.35 48.31 10.96
CA ASP A 110 7.48 49.49 10.82
C ASP A 110 6.42 49.55 11.92
N LYS A 111 6.01 48.40 12.48
CA LYS A 111 5.16 48.30 13.67
C LYS A 111 5.90 48.56 14.99
N GLY A 112 7.23 48.57 14.97
CA GLY A 112 8.06 48.69 16.18
C GLY A 112 8.19 47.38 16.97
N ASP A 113 7.83 46.24 16.38
CA ASP A 113 7.92 44.92 17.03
C ASP A 113 9.37 44.41 17.10
N ILE A 114 10.27 44.96 16.28
CA ILE A 114 11.70 44.64 16.22
C ILE A 114 12.55 45.90 16.06
N THR A 115 13.79 45.88 16.57
CA THR A 115 14.72 47.02 16.42
C THR A 115 15.41 47.02 15.06
N GLN A 116 16.04 48.15 14.71
CA GLN A 116 16.82 48.28 13.48
C GLN A 116 17.97 47.26 13.44
N GLU A 117 18.67 47.03 14.56
CA GLU A 117 19.76 46.05 14.62
C GLU A 117 19.27 44.61 14.40
N GLU A 118 18.09 44.28 14.92
CA GLU A 118 17.47 42.95 14.76
C GLU A 118 17.02 42.71 13.31
N PHE A 119 16.45 43.74 12.67
CA PHE A 119 16.09 43.71 11.26
C PHE A 119 17.31 43.49 10.36
N ASP A 120 18.40 44.24 10.57
CA ASP A 120 19.60 44.15 9.73
C ASP A 120 20.29 42.79 9.87
N ARG A 121 20.30 42.20 11.08
CA ARG A 121 20.81 40.84 11.32
C ARG A 121 19.97 39.78 10.61
N ALA A 122 18.64 39.90 10.63
CA ALA A 122 17.74 38.96 9.96
C ALA A 122 17.85 39.07 8.42
N LYS A 123 17.93 40.29 7.90
CA LYS A 123 18.13 40.58 6.47
C LYS A 123 19.45 39.99 5.95
N ALA A 124 20.54 40.14 6.69
CA ALA A 124 21.85 39.57 6.31
C ALA A 124 21.81 38.03 6.25
N LYS A 125 21.01 37.38 7.10
CA LYS A 125 20.86 35.91 7.12
C LYS A 125 20.01 35.38 5.97
N LEU A 126 19.06 36.18 5.46
CA LEU A 126 18.19 35.82 4.33
C LEU A 126 18.80 36.09 2.95
N LEU A 127 19.81 36.98 2.90
CA LEU A 127 20.52 37.37 1.67
C LEU A 127 21.87 36.65 1.48
N ALA A 128 22.30 35.84 2.44
CA ALA A 128 23.51 35.00 2.38
C ALA A 128 23.19 33.63 1.78
#